data_AF-A0A0D2MLM5-F1
#
_entry.id   AF-A0A0D2MLM5-F1
#
_cell.length_a   1.000
_cell.length_b   1.000
_cell.length_c   1.000
_cell.angle_alpha   90.00
_cell.angle_beta   90.00
_cell.angle_gamma   90.00
#
_symmetry.space_group_name_H-M   'P 1'
#
loop_
_entity.id
_entity.type
_entity.pdbx_description
1 polymer ?
#
loop_
_entity_poly.entity_id
_entity_poly.type
_entity_poly.pdbx_seq_one_letter_code
_entity_poly.pdbx_strand_id
1 'polypeptide(L)'
;MSARTSPIKWLNLDVLWHTFDINADTFDDDTALKTTLATSRVCREWRSFLLSSTYIWAHIMDLDHPLWNSVEGSREIISRSGTALIWVKTCSYKRAEANINIVKQNWERIQKLRVTIHHKYLGSSSYWPAPRRDYLQSTLYRPAPHLESFSISFDMRMQSIYRDLLPNVFDGNAPMLHEIRLSGPRFTGAEMPWGQQLHSLELTAELTVDQILGAMAVRSWKYSA
;
A
#
# COMPACT_ATOMS: atom_id res chain seq x y z
N MET A 1 -49.04 4.95 17.16
CA MET A 1 -48.24 4.92 15.92
C MET A 1 -47.06 3.99 16.17
N SER A 2 -47.00 2.84 15.48
CA SER A 2 -45.88 1.89 15.61
C SER A 2 -44.64 2.46 14.92
N ALA A 3 -43.55 2.64 15.66
CA ALA A 3 -42.28 3.10 15.10
C ALA A 3 -41.78 2.03 14.13
N ARG A 4 -41.75 2.34 12.83
CA ARG A 4 -41.13 1.46 11.82
C ARG A 4 -39.66 1.33 12.18
N THR A 5 -39.29 0.17 12.72
CA THR A 5 -37.88 -0.17 12.95
C THR A 5 -37.19 -0.22 11.60
N SER A 6 -36.14 0.59 11.42
CA SER A 6 -35.35 0.58 10.19
C SER A 6 -34.85 -0.85 9.91
N PRO A 7 -35.01 -1.38 8.67
CA PRO A 7 -34.52 -2.70 8.29
C PRO A 7 -33.05 -2.93 8.64
N ILE A 8 -32.28 -1.85 8.75
CA ILE A 8 -30.86 -1.87 9.08
C ILE A 8 -30.54 -2.31 10.50
N LYS A 9 -31.50 -2.19 11.42
CA LYS A 9 -31.34 -2.69 12.79
C LYS A 9 -31.41 -4.22 12.87
N TRP A 10 -31.80 -4.86 11.77
CA TRP A 10 -31.93 -6.31 11.65
C TRP A 10 -30.79 -6.94 10.87
N LEU A 11 -29.93 -6.13 10.25
CA LEU A 11 -28.72 -6.62 9.61
C LEU A 11 -27.74 -7.09 10.68
N ASN A 12 -27.23 -8.30 10.50
CA ASN A 12 -26.19 -8.87 11.35
C ASN A 12 -24.94 -7.96 11.28
N LEU A 13 -24.30 -7.74 12.43
CA LEU A 13 -23.13 -6.89 12.56
C LEU A 13 -21.97 -7.32 11.64
N ASP A 14 -21.80 -8.62 11.44
CA ASP A 14 -20.78 -9.22 10.57
C ASP A 14 -21.02 -8.87 9.10
N VAL A 15 -22.29 -8.87 8.67
CA VAL A 15 -22.67 -8.46 7.31
C VAL A 15 -22.40 -6.97 7.11
N LEU A 16 -22.71 -6.15 8.13
CA LEU A 16 -22.44 -4.72 8.08
C LEU A 16 -20.94 -4.43 8.05
N TRP A 17 -20.17 -5.13 8.89
CA TRP A 17 -18.71 -5.05 8.93
C TRP A 17 -18.12 -5.41 7.58
N HIS A 18 -18.49 -6.56 7.02
CA HIS A 18 -18.00 -7.03 5.73
C HIS A 18 -18.35 -6.07 4.59
N THR A 19 -19.57 -5.50 4.61
CA THR A 19 -19.97 -4.48 3.63
C THR A 19 -19.07 -3.26 3.71
N PHE A 20 -18.74 -2.79 4.91
CA PHE A 20 -17.87 -1.63 5.05
C PHE A 20 -16.41 -1.94 4.73
N ASP A 21 -15.94 -3.15 5.03
CA ASP A 21 -14.60 -3.62 4.68
C ASP A 21 -14.39 -3.62 3.16
N ILE A 22 -15.35 -4.16 2.39
CA ILE A 22 -15.32 -4.11 0.92
C ILE A 22 -15.24 -2.66 0.41
N ASN A 23 -16.03 -1.76 1.00
CA ASN A 23 -16.03 -0.34 0.62
C ASN A 23 -14.79 0.44 1.11
N ALA A 24 -13.99 -0.16 1.97
CA ALA A 24 -12.79 0.42 2.55
C ALA A 24 -11.50 -0.03 1.83
N ASP A 25 -11.60 -0.91 0.84
CA ASP A 25 -10.43 -1.37 0.09
C ASP A 25 -9.94 -0.30 -0.90
N THR A 26 -8.89 0.42 -0.49
CA THR A 26 -8.30 1.47 -1.33
C THR A 26 -7.49 0.96 -2.53
N PHE A 27 -7.22 -0.34 -2.60
CA PHE A 27 -6.45 -0.96 -3.68
C PHE A 27 -7.34 -1.32 -4.87
N ASP A 28 -8.62 -1.58 -4.60
CA ASP A 28 -9.66 -1.88 -5.59
C ASP A 28 -10.55 -0.66 -5.92
N ASP A 29 -10.75 0.27 -4.98
CA ASP A 29 -11.56 1.48 -5.16
C ASP A 29 -10.83 2.77 -4.74
N ASP A 30 -10.50 3.63 -5.71
CA ASP A 30 -9.92 4.97 -5.49
C ASP A 30 -10.87 5.91 -4.71
N THR A 31 -12.14 5.54 -4.60
CA THR A 31 -13.15 6.30 -3.88
C THR A 31 -13.42 5.78 -2.47
N ALA A 32 -12.71 4.75 -1.99
CA ALA A 32 -12.94 4.08 -0.70
C ALA A 32 -13.07 5.07 0.48
N LEU A 33 -12.19 6.06 0.59
CA LEU A 33 -12.27 7.09 1.63
C LEU A 33 -13.54 7.95 1.50
N LYS A 34 -13.88 8.36 0.27
CA LYS A 34 -15.10 9.15 0.01
C LYS A 34 -16.36 8.33 0.31
N THR A 35 -16.39 7.08 -0.10
CA THR A 35 -17.47 6.11 0.16
C THR A 35 -17.62 5.91 1.67
N THR A 36 -16.53 5.63 2.39
CA THR A 36 -16.54 5.49 3.86
C THR A 36 -17.09 6.74 4.56
N LEU A 37 -16.69 7.93 4.13
CA LEU A 37 -17.19 9.19 4.67
C LEU A 37 -18.68 9.40 4.37
N ALA A 38 -19.14 9.07 3.17
CA ALA A 38 -20.56 9.12 2.82
C ALA A 38 -21.39 8.13 3.63
N THR A 39 -20.91 6.89 3.78
CA THR A 39 -21.49 5.84 4.61
C THR A 39 -21.64 6.28 6.07
N SER A 40 -20.65 7.01 6.61
CA SER A 40 -20.71 7.57 7.97
C SER A 40 -21.80 8.64 8.19
N ARG A 41 -22.51 9.06 7.13
CA ARG A 41 -23.58 10.07 7.17
C ARG A 41 -24.98 9.47 6.97
N VAL A 42 -25.09 8.17 6.69
CA VAL A 42 -26.38 7.50 6.45
C VAL A 42 -27.26 7.50 7.69
N CYS A 43 -26.74 7.04 8.82
CA CYS A 43 -27.42 7.09 10.12
C CYS A 43 -26.43 7.12 11.28
N ARG A 44 -26.94 7.34 12.51
CA ARG A 44 -26.11 7.42 13.72
C ARG A 44 -25.43 6.09 14.04
N GLU A 45 -26.12 4.97 13.83
CA GLU A 45 -25.59 3.63 14.07
C GLU A 45 -24.39 3.34 13.13
N TRP A 46 -24.51 3.63 11.84
CA TRP A 46 -23.42 3.47 10.85
C TRP A 46 -22.23 4.37 11.17
N ARG A 47 -22.52 5.62 11.50
CA ARG A 47 -21.49 6.55 11.97
C ARG A 47 -20.75 5.98 13.17
N SER A 48 -21.48 5.57 14.21
CA SER A 48 -20.89 5.05 15.44
C SER A 48 -20.01 3.84 15.16
N PHE A 49 -20.49 2.91 14.32
CA PHE A 49 -19.75 1.72 13.94
C PHE A 49 -18.44 2.05 13.23
N LEU A 50 -18.50 2.89 12.18
CA LEU A 50 -17.31 3.31 11.44
C LEU A 50 -16.34 4.06 12.33
N LEU A 51 -16.81 4.96 13.20
CA LEU A 51 -15.96 5.70 14.14
C LEU A 51 -15.24 4.78 15.14
N SER A 52 -15.86 3.67 15.54
CA SER A 52 -15.25 2.68 16.43
C SER A 52 -14.33 1.65 15.75
N SER A 53 -14.40 1.53 14.42
CA SER A 53 -13.69 0.49 13.67
C SER A 53 -12.33 1.00 13.18
N THR A 54 -11.29 0.83 13.99
CA THR A 54 -9.92 1.26 13.66
C THR A 54 -9.40 0.62 12.38
N TYR A 55 -9.74 -0.64 12.15
CA TYR A 55 -9.37 -1.44 10.97
C TYR A 55 -9.84 -0.79 9.66
N ILE A 56 -11.08 -0.29 9.60
CA ILE A 56 -11.60 0.39 8.41
C ILE A 56 -10.78 1.65 8.09
N TRP A 57 -10.43 2.44 9.10
CA TRP A 57 -9.60 3.63 8.90
C TRP A 57 -8.16 3.29 8.51
N ALA A 58 -7.68 2.13 8.94
CA ALA A 58 -6.37 1.63 8.58
C ALA A 58 -6.26 1.24 7.10
N HIS A 59 -7.37 0.83 6.47
CA HIS A 59 -7.38 0.25 5.12
C HIS A 59 -7.64 1.27 4.00
N ILE A 60 -8.12 2.47 4.34
CA ILE A 60 -8.49 3.54 3.38
C ILE A 60 -7.38 4.58 3.13
N MET A 61 -6.10 4.26 3.35
CA MET A 61 -5.02 5.26 3.22
C MET A 61 -4.52 5.45 1.78
N ASP A 62 -5.33 6.14 0.97
CA ASP A 62 -4.89 6.74 -0.29
C ASP A 62 -4.28 8.13 -0.03
N LEU A 63 -2.95 8.22 0.01
CA LEU A 63 -2.24 9.46 0.32
C LEU A 63 -2.33 10.53 -0.77
N ASP A 64 -2.92 10.20 -1.93
CA ASP A 64 -3.13 11.15 -3.02
C ASP A 64 -4.51 11.80 -2.95
N HIS A 65 -5.42 11.26 -2.13
CA HIS A 65 -6.75 11.83 -1.95
C HIS A 65 -6.67 13.22 -1.29
N PRO A 66 -7.45 14.23 -1.75
CA PRO A 66 -7.32 15.62 -1.30
C PRO A 66 -7.43 15.85 0.21
N LEU A 67 -8.15 14.99 0.94
CA LEU A 67 -8.26 15.09 2.40
C LEU A 67 -6.92 14.91 3.12
N TRP A 68 -6.01 14.10 2.56
CA TRP A 68 -4.66 13.94 3.07
C TRP A 68 -3.80 15.18 2.88
N ASN A 69 -4.23 16.15 2.07
CA ASN A 69 -3.52 17.43 1.88
C ASN A 69 -3.63 18.34 3.11
N SER A 70 -4.62 18.12 3.97
CA SER A 70 -4.71 18.81 5.24
C SER A 70 -3.92 18.07 6.32
N VAL A 71 -3.20 18.84 7.16
CA VAL A 71 -2.49 18.29 8.32
C VAL A 71 -3.49 17.66 9.29
N GLU A 72 -4.66 18.26 9.44
CA GLU A 72 -5.74 17.80 10.30
C GLU A 72 -6.34 16.49 9.78
N GLY A 73 -6.63 16.41 8.47
CA GLY A 73 -7.22 15.21 7.87
C GLY A 73 -6.28 14.01 7.90
N SER A 74 -5.01 14.21 7.56
CA SER A 74 -4.01 13.14 7.65
C SER A 74 -3.80 12.67 9.11
N ARG A 75 -3.68 13.59 10.06
CA ARG A 75 -3.59 13.27 11.49
C ARG A 75 -4.82 12.53 11.99
N GLU A 76 -6.02 12.95 11.60
CA GLU A 76 -7.27 12.33 12.02
C GLU A 76 -7.38 10.87 11.51
N ILE A 77 -7.08 10.63 10.23
CA ILE A 77 -7.15 9.27 9.66
C ILE A 77 -6.11 8.35 10.32
N ILE A 78 -4.86 8.83 10.47
CA ILE A 78 -3.81 8.06 11.16
C ILE A 78 -4.21 7.78 12.62
N SER A 79 -4.72 8.79 13.34
CA SER A 79 -5.16 8.64 14.73
C SER A 79 -6.25 7.56 14.86
N ARG A 80 -7.23 7.56 13.96
CA ARG A 80 -8.33 6.58 13.94
C ARG A 80 -7.88 5.17 13.58
N SER A 81 -6.83 5.01 12.80
CA SER A 81 -6.25 3.68 12.55
C SER A 81 -5.67 3.04 13.81
N GLY A 82 -5.37 3.84 14.85
CA GLY A 82 -4.82 3.36 16.11
C GLY A 82 -3.52 2.58 15.89
N THR A 83 -3.51 1.32 16.34
CA THR A 83 -2.40 0.38 16.19
C THR A 83 -2.67 -0.70 15.13
N ALA A 84 -3.76 -0.57 14.35
CA ALA A 84 -4.07 -1.55 13.32
C ALA A 84 -3.01 -1.53 12.22
N LEU A 85 -2.85 -2.67 11.54
CA LEU A 85 -2.01 -2.76 10.35
C LEU A 85 -2.64 -1.95 9.20
N ILE A 86 -1.82 -1.29 8.39
CA ILE A 86 -2.30 -0.25 7.48
C ILE A 86 -2.15 -0.57 5.99
N TRP A 87 -3.21 -0.17 5.30
CA TRP A 87 -3.51 0.01 3.87
C TRP A 87 -2.89 1.22 3.17
N VAL A 88 -1.66 1.22 2.65
CA VAL A 88 -1.08 2.45 2.06
C VAL A 88 -0.94 2.42 0.54
N LYS A 89 -1.53 3.42 -0.11
CA LYS A 89 -1.39 3.68 -1.54
C LYS A 89 -0.92 5.11 -1.78
N THR A 90 0.03 5.30 -2.71
CA THR A 90 0.43 6.63 -3.18
C THR A 90 1.01 6.63 -4.59
N CYS A 91 0.71 7.68 -5.35
CA CYS A 91 1.16 7.95 -6.71
C CYS A 91 1.72 9.37 -6.91
N SER A 92 1.58 10.25 -5.90
CA SER A 92 1.79 11.68 -6.06
C SER A 92 3.23 12.11 -5.80
N TYR A 93 3.83 12.65 -6.86
CA TYR A 93 5.05 13.44 -6.80
C TYR A 93 4.93 14.73 -5.98
N LYS A 94 3.77 15.42 -5.99
CA LYS A 94 3.63 16.79 -5.45
C LYS A 94 3.94 16.81 -3.97
N ARG A 95 3.70 15.67 -3.34
CA ARG A 95 3.83 15.43 -1.92
C ARG A 95 4.69 14.20 -1.65
N ALA A 96 5.55 13.82 -2.59
CA ALA A 96 6.37 12.62 -2.46
C ALA A 96 7.10 12.58 -1.11
N GLU A 97 7.71 13.70 -0.69
CA GLU A 97 8.39 13.76 0.61
C GLU A 97 7.44 13.59 1.80
N ALA A 98 6.29 14.26 1.80
CA ALA A 98 5.30 14.13 2.88
C ALA A 98 4.72 12.71 2.94
N ASN A 99 4.37 12.13 1.78
CA ASN A 99 3.82 10.79 1.67
C ASN A 99 4.85 9.73 2.06
N ILE A 100 6.10 9.86 1.62
CA ILE A 100 7.21 9.00 2.03
C ILE A 100 7.46 9.12 3.55
N ASN A 101 7.34 10.31 4.12
CA ASN A 101 7.46 10.49 5.57
C ASN A 101 6.34 9.76 6.33
N ILE A 102 5.10 9.78 5.83
CA ILE A 102 4.00 9.00 6.40
C ILE A 102 4.31 7.50 6.32
N VAL A 103 4.76 7.01 5.15
CA VAL A 103 5.17 5.60 4.97
C VAL A 103 6.29 5.25 5.95
N LYS A 104 7.31 6.10 6.08
CA LYS A 104 8.46 5.89 6.96
C LYS A 104 8.08 5.84 8.44
N GLN A 105 7.19 6.73 8.89
CA GLN A 105 6.73 6.80 10.28
C GLN A 105 5.87 5.60 10.67
N ASN A 106 5.20 4.97 9.70
CA ASN A 106 4.31 3.85 9.93
C ASN A 106 4.86 2.52 9.39
N TRP A 107 6.13 2.48 8.99
CA TRP A 107 6.70 1.35 8.25
C TRP A 107 6.44 -0.01 8.92
N GLU A 108 6.62 -0.09 10.23
CA GLU A 108 6.47 -1.33 10.99
C GLU A 108 5.04 -1.89 11.00
N ARG A 109 4.02 -1.06 10.77
CA ARG A 109 2.61 -1.48 10.75
C ARG A 109 2.04 -1.60 9.34
N ILE A 110 2.83 -1.33 8.29
CA ILE A 110 2.33 -1.44 6.91
C ILE A 110 2.17 -2.91 6.56
N GLN A 111 0.96 -3.28 6.14
CA GLN A 111 0.64 -4.63 5.65
C GLN A 111 0.53 -4.67 4.14
N LYS A 112 -0.03 -3.64 3.49
CA LYS A 112 0.02 -3.50 2.03
C LYS A 112 0.52 -2.13 1.63
N LEU A 113 1.44 -2.11 0.66
CA LEU A 113 2.01 -0.89 0.13
C LEU A 113 1.98 -0.88 -1.40
N ARG A 114 1.33 0.13 -1.99
CA ARG A 114 1.42 0.43 -3.43
C ARG A 114 1.99 1.82 -3.65
N VAL A 115 3.14 1.87 -4.31
CA VAL A 115 3.84 3.12 -4.65
C VAL A 115 3.96 3.23 -6.17
N THR A 116 3.46 4.33 -6.73
CA THR A 116 3.58 4.63 -8.16
C THR A 116 4.35 5.93 -8.34
N ILE A 117 5.41 5.92 -9.16
CA ILE A 117 6.29 7.08 -9.34
C ILE A 117 6.30 7.47 -10.82
N HIS A 118 5.76 8.66 -11.12
CA HIS A 118 5.67 9.20 -12.48
C HIS A 118 6.57 10.44 -12.69
N HIS A 119 7.30 10.48 -13.80
CA HIS A 119 8.13 11.58 -14.29
C HIS A 119 7.31 12.78 -14.77
N LYS A 120 6.10 12.61 -15.35
CA LYS A 120 5.30 13.71 -15.97
C LYS A 120 5.01 14.90 -15.05
N TYR A 121 5.37 14.72 -13.81
CA TYR A 121 5.13 15.59 -12.73
C TYR A 121 6.39 16.24 -12.12
N LEU A 122 7.57 15.76 -12.51
CA LEU A 122 8.79 16.55 -12.38
C LEU A 122 8.59 17.76 -13.29
N GLY A 123 8.19 18.89 -12.70
CA GLY A 123 7.94 20.11 -13.46
C GLY A 123 9.12 20.42 -14.38
N SER A 124 8.88 21.10 -15.51
CA SER A 124 9.91 21.50 -16.47
C SER A 124 11.06 22.33 -15.87
N SER A 125 10.93 22.72 -14.61
CA SER A 125 12.00 23.22 -13.77
C SER A 125 12.98 22.09 -13.43
N SER A 126 14.14 22.12 -14.10
CA SER A 126 15.33 21.31 -13.87
C SER A 126 15.91 21.34 -12.44
N TYR A 127 15.19 21.87 -11.45
CA TYR A 127 15.68 22.19 -10.12
C TYR A 127 14.98 21.45 -8.99
N TRP A 128 13.93 20.67 -9.25
CA TRP A 128 13.39 19.80 -8.20
C TRP A 128 14.15 18.48 -8.22
N PRO A 129 14.96 18.17 -7.19
CA PRO A 129 15.66 16.90 -7.14
C PRO A 129 14.58 15.82 -7.20
N ALA A 130 14.71 14.89 -8.15
CA ALA A 130 13.91 13.67 -8.20
C ALA A 130 13.71 13.14 -6.76
N PRO A 131 12.51 12.63 -6.39
CA PRO A 131 12.24 12.18 -5.02
C PRO A 131 13.42 11.40 -4.52
N ARG A 132 14.07 12.01 -3.53
CA ARG A 132 15.45 11.74 -3.16
C ARG A 132 15.57 10.24 -2.93
N ARG A 133 16.31 9.54 -3.81
CA ARG A 133 16.42 8.07 -3.82
C ARG A 133 16.72 7.55 -2.41
N ASP A 134 17.52 8.29 -1.67
CA ASP A 134 17.85 8.11 -0.26
C ASP A 134 16.64 7.99 0.66
N TYR A 135 15.56 8.77 0.49
CA TYR A 135 14.39 8.66 1.37
C TYR A 135 13.66 7.34 1.18
N LEU A 136 13.32 7.00 -0.07
CA LEU A 136 12.64 5.74 -0.37
C LEU A 136 13.51 4.55 0.02
N GLN A 137 14.80 4.60 -0.31
CA GLN A 137 15.77 3.59 0.06
C GLN A 137 15.90 3.43 1.59
N SER A 138 15.98 4.53 2.34
CA SER A 138 16.09 4.50 3.81
C SER A 138 14.88 3.85 4.51
N THR A 139 13.73 3.87 3.84
CA THR A 139 12.50 3.23 4.32
C THR A 139 12.45 1.77 3.88
N LEU A 140 12.68 1.51 2.59
CA LEU A 140 12.60 0.15 2.05
C LEU A 140 13.71 -0.77 2.55
N TYR A 141 14.86 -0.25 3.02
CA TYR A 141 15.97 -1.07 3.55
C TYR A 141 15.82 -1.38 5.05
N ARG A 142 14.61 -1.23 5.59
CA ARG A 142 14.28 -1.61 6.96
C ARG A 142 13.50 -2.92 6.95
N PRO A 143 13.62 -3.77 7.99
CA PRO A 143 12.75 -4.91 8.18
C PRO A 143 11.27 -4.55 8.02
N ALA A 144 10.51 -5.43 7.38
CA ALA A 144 9.10 -5.26 7.09
C ALA A 144 8.29 -6.41 7.72
N PRO A 145 8.20 -6.47 9.07
CA PRO A 145 7.71 -7.64 9.79
C PRO A 145 6.26 -8.04 9.46
N HIS A 146 5.43 -7.06 9.08
CA HIS A 146 4.01 -7.24 8.81
C HIS A 146 3.61 -7.05 7.34
N LEU A 147 4.59 -6.77 6.46
CA LEU A 147 4.31 -6.48 5.06
C LEU A 147 3.94 -7.77 4.34
N GLU A 148 2.74 -7.79 3.76
CA GLU A 148 2.15 -8.93 3.06
C GLU A 148 2.14 -8.74 1.54
N SER A 149 1.83 -7.52 1.09
CA SER A 149 1.77 -7.16 -0.33
C SER A 149 2.57 -5.89 -0.60
N PHE A 150 3.51 -5.98 -1.55
CA PHE A 150 4.36 -4.87 -1.95
C PHE A 150 4.27 -4.63 -3.45
N SER A 151 3.86 -3.43 -3.83
CA SER A 151 3.80 -2.99 -5.21
C SER A 151 4.56 -1.70 -5.39
N ILE A 152 5.52 -1.69 -6.31
CA ILE A 152 6.18 -0.48 -6.74
C ILE A 152 6.26 -0.39 -8.25
N SER A 153 5.86 0.76 -8.80
CA SER A 153 5.87 1.01 -10.23
C SER A 153 6.55 2.34 -10.56
N PHE A 154 7.37 2.31 -11.60
CA PHE A 154 8.11 3.46 -12.11
C PHE A 154 7.76 3.65 -13.58
N ASP A 155 7.50 4.89 -13.99
CA ASP A 155 7.42 5.17 -15.42
C ASP A 155 8.79 5.01 -16.10
N MET A 156 8.80 4.86 -17.43
CA MET A 156 9.99 4.56 -18.24
C MET A 156 11.19 5.46 -17.95
N ARG A 157 10.98 6.73 -17.60
CA ARG A 157 12.07 7.68 -17.35
C ARG A 157 12.69 7.51 -15.97
N MET A 158 11.93 7.03 -15.00
CA MET A 158 12.40 6.82 -13.62
C MET A 158 13.11 5.47 -13.44
N GLN A 159 12.93 4.51 -14.36
CA GLN A 159 13.51 3.17 -14.25
C GLN A 159 15.04 3.16 -14.14
N SER A 160 15.73 4.08 -14.82
CA SER A 160 17.20 4.20 -14.75
C SER A 160 17.69 4.70 -13.40
N ILE A 161 16.91 5.52 -12.70
CA ILE A 161 17.27 6.14 -11.42
C ILE A 161 17.15 5.12 -10.27
N TYR A 162 16.18 4.21 -10.36
CA TYR A 162 15.86 3.24 -9.30
C TYR A 162 16.22 1.80 -9.65
N ARG A 163 17.09 1.60 -10.64
CA ARG A 163 17.50 0.27 -11.12
C ARG A 163 17.97 -0.64 -9.98
N ASP A 164 18.69 -0.09 -9.01
CA ASP A 164 19.32 -0.86 -7.93
C ASP A 164 18.57 -0.77 -6.60
N LEU A 165 17.28 -0.41 -6.61
CA LEU A 165 16.51 -0.26 -5.36
C LEU A 165 16.22 -1.62 -4.71
N LEU A 166 16.08 -2.69 -5.49
CA LEU A 166 15.52 -3.96 -5.04
C LEU A 166 16.45 -4.95 -4.32
N PRO A 167 17.77 -5.03 -4.56
CA PRO A 167 18.60 -6.12 -4.01
C PRO A 167 18.59 -6.22 -2.48
N ASN A 168 18.35 -5.11 -1.78
CA ASN A 168 18.43 -5.02 -0.32
C ASN A 168 17.10 -4.55 0.31
N VAL A 169 15.97 -4.72 -0.38
CA VAL A 169 14.68 -4.38 0.24
C VAL A 169 14.39 -5.30 1.41
N PHE A 170 13.80 -4.69 2.43
CA PHE A 170 13.37 -5.27 3.68
C PHE A 170 14.48 -5.77 4.59
N ASP A 171 15.75 -5.44 4.29
CA ASP A 171 16.90 -5.93 5.06
C ASP A 171 16.91 -7.47 5.18
N GLY A 172 16.41 -8.15 4.14
CA GLY A 172 16.21 -9.60 4.13
C GLY A 172 15.10 -10.12 5.06
N ASN A 173 14.41 -9.25 5.81
CA ASN A 173 13.42 -9.63 6.82
C ASN A 173 12.03 -9.09 6.47
N ALA A 174 11.25 -9.90 5.76
CA ALA A 174 9.84 -9.65 5.48
C ALA A 174 9.03 -10.95 5.58
N PRO A 175 8.79 -11.50 6.79
CA PRO A 175 8.32 -12.87 7.01
C PRO A 175 6.85 -13.11 6.63
N MET A 176 6.08 -12.04 6.39
CA MET A 176 4.67 -12.13 5.97
C MET A 176 4.48 -11.85 4.47
N LEU A 177 5.54 -11.45 3.77
CA LEU A 177 5.50 -11.03 2.37
C LEU A 177 5.20 -12.21 1.45
N HIS A 178 4.06 -12.16 0.79
CA HIS A 178 3.63 -13.21 -0.13
C HIS A 178 3.23 -12.67 -1.50
N GLU A 179 3.07 -11.35 -1.66
CA GLU A 179 2.79 -10.73 -2.95
C GLU A 179 3.78 -9.62 -3.27
N ILE A 180 4.38 -9.69 -4.46
CA ILE A 180 5.22 -8.64 -5.01
C ILE A 180 4.81 -8.29 -6.42
N ARG A 181 4.72 -6.99 -6.70
CA ARG A 181 4.51 -6.44 -8.04
C ARG A 181 5.52 -5.34 -8.32
N LEU A 182 6.41 -5.57 -9.27
CA LEU A 182 7.48 -4.65 -9.63
C LEU A 182 7.32 -4.25 -11.08
N SER A 183 7.15 -2.96 -11.34
CA SER A 183 7.12 -2.41 -12.69
C SER A 183 8.25 -1.41 -12.87
N GLY A 184 9.23 -1.75 -13.71
CA GLY A 184 10.28 -0.82 -14.12
C GLY A 184 11.73 -1.20 -13.83
N PRO A 185 12.18 -1.41 -12.57
CA PRO A 185 13.59 -1.66 -12.30
C PRO A 185 14.01 -3.01 -12.88
N ARG A 186 15.24 -3.09 -13.37
CA ARG A 186 15.82 -4.38 -13.75
C ARG A 186 15.96 -5.21 -12.50
N PHE A 187 15.29 -6.35 -12.49
CA PHE A 187 15.44 -7.34 -11.44
C PHE A 187 16.83 -7.97 -11.56
N THR A 188 17.80 -7.52 -10.78
CA THR A 188 19.04 -8.28 -10.62
C THR A 188 18.69 -9.43 -9.68
N GLY A 189 18.87 -10.68 -10.13
CA GLY A 189 18.47 -11.90 -9.41
C GLY A 189 19.28 -12.17 -8.14
N ALA A 190 19.38 -11.17 -7.26
CA ALA A 190 19.92 -11.29 -5.94
C ALA A 190 19.10 -12.32 -5.16
N GLU A 191 19.77 -13.06 -4.27
CA GLU A 191 19.10 -13.94 -3.33
C GLU A 191 18.06 -13.11 -2.57
N MET A 192 16.81 -13.59 -2.60
CA MET A 192 15.70 -12.99 -1.85
C MET A 192 15.46 -13.87 -0.63
N PRO A 193 15.93 -13.48 0.57
CA PRO A 193 15.78 -14.32 1.75
C PRO A 193 14.30 -14.59 2.08
N TRP A 194 13.45 -13.58 1.85
CA TRP A 194 11.98 -13.67 1.96
C TRP A 194 11.30 -14.31 0.74
N GLY A 195 12.06 -14.74 -0.27
CA GLY A 195 11.50 -15.21 -1.53
C GLY A 195 10.73 -16.53 -1.43
N GLN A 196 11.07 -17.39 -0.48
CA GLN A 196 10.51 -18.75 -0.34
C GLN A 196 9.01 -18.77 -0.01
N GLN A 197 8.50 -17.70 0.59
CA GLN A 197 7.12 -17.53 1.03
C GLN A 197 6.26 -16.76 0.01
N LEU A 198 6.85 -16.32 -1.12
CA LEU A 198 6.10 -15.62 -2.16
C LEU A 198 5.06 -16.55 -2.80
N HIS A 199 3.83 -16.05 -2.86
CA HIS A 199 2.69 -16.65 -3.54
C HIS A 199 2.46 -16.06 -4.93
N SER A 200 2.68 -14.75 -5.07
CA SER A 200 2.49 -14.00 -6.29
C SER A 200 3.70 -13.12 -6.57
N LEU A 201 4.24 -13.21 -7.79
CA LEU A 201 5.33 -12.39 -8.28
C LEU A 201 4.96 -11.86 -9.66
N GLU A 202 4.73 -10.56 -9.75
CA GLU A 202 4.47 -9.85 -11.01
C GLU A 202 5.67 -8.96 -11.34
N LEU A 203 6.32 -9.23 -12.47
CA LEU A 203 7.46 -8.46 -12.95
C LEU A 203 7.11 -7.85 -14.31
N THR A 204 6.96 -6.53 -14.35
CA THR A 204 6.74 -5.77 -15.58
C THR A 204 8.04 -5.05 -15.93
N ALA A 205 8.98 -5.80 -16.51
CA ALA A 205 10.28 -5.31 -16.95
C ALA A 205 10.81 -6.16 -18.11
N GLU A 206 11.78 -5.63 -18.85
CA GLU A 206 12.60 -6.45 -19.76
C GLU A 206 13.51 -7.34 -18.91
N LEU A 207 13.16 -8.62 -18.83
CA LEU A 207 13.96 -9.64 -18.13
C LEU A 207 14.77 -10.45 -19.15
N THR A 208 16.04 -10.68 -18.84
CA THR A 208 16.82 -11.71 -19.51
C THR A 208 16.35 -13.10 -19.07
N VAL A 209 16.65 -14.12 -19.88
CA VAL A 209 16.34 -15.52 -19.53
C VAL A 209 16.91 -15.89 -18.16
N ASP A 210 18.14 -15.48 -17.86
CA ASP A 210 18.78 -15.75 -16.56
C ASP A 210 18.05 -15.09 -15.39
N GLN A 211 17.52 -13.89 -15.58
CA GLN A 211 16.74 -13.20 -14.55
C GLN A 211 15.40 -13.89 -14.30
N ILE A 212 14.75 -14.39 -15.36
CA ILE A 212 13.53 -15.19 -15.26
C ILE A 212 13.82 -16.48 -14.48
N LEU A 213 14.87 -17.20 -14.87
CA LEU A 213 15.26 -18.45 -14.22
C LEU A 213 15.67 -18.24 -12.76
N GLY A 214 16.40 -17.16 -12.44
CA GLY A 214 16.75 -16.79 -11.07
C GLY A 214 15.52 -16.48 -10.22
N ALA A 215 14.56 -15.72 -10.75
CA ALA A 215 13.30 -15.44 -10.06
C ALA A 215 12.46 -16.70 -9.83
N MET A 216 12.47 -17.66 -10.77
CA MET A 216 11.78 -18.94 -10.62
C MET A 216 12.48 -19.90 -9.65
N ALA A 217 13.81 -19.88 -9.58
CA ALA A 217 14.61 -20.74 -8.71
C ALA A 217 14.39 -20.49 -7.21
N VAL A 218 13.91 -19.29 -6.84
CA VAL A 218 13.46 -18.94 -5.48
C VAL A 218 12.35 -19.87 -4.98
N ARG A 219 11.54 -20.43 -5.90
CA ARG A 219 10.63 -21.55 -5.63
C ARG A 219 11.26 -22.84 -6.18
N SER A 220 12.14 -23.47 -5.43
CA SER A 220 12.40 -24.90 -5.67
C SER A 220 11.10 -25.67 -5.42
N TRP A 221 10.37 -25.98 -6.50
CA TRP A 221 9.19 -26.84 -6.46
C TRP A 221 9.62 -28.21 -5.92
N LYS A 222 9.32 -28.49 -4.66
CA LYS A 222 9.33 -29.87 -4.17
C LYS A 222 8.13 -30.57 -4.81
N TYR A 223 8.31 -31.11 -6.01
CA TYR A 223 7.45 -32.17 -6.50
C TYR A 223 7.65 -33.36 -5.55
N SER A 224 6.74 -33.51 -4.60
CA SER A 224 6.61 -34.76 -3.86
C SER A 224 5.95 -35.74 -4.82
N ALA A 225 6.73 -36.71 -5.28
CA ALA A 225 6.23 -37.88 -6.00
C ALA A 225 5.45 -38.80 -5.04
#